data_AF-A0A402A8B8-F1
#
_entry.id   AF-A0A402A8B8-F1
#
_cell.length_a   1.000
_cell.length_b   1.000
_cell.length_c   1.000
_cell.angle_alpha   90.00
_cell.angle_beta   90.00
_cell.angle_gamma   90.00
#
_symmetry.space_group_name_H-M   'P 1'
#
loop_
_entity.id
_entity.type
_entity.pdbx_description
1 polymer ?
#
loop_
_entity_poly.entity_id
_entity_poly.type
_entity_poly.pdbx_seq_one_letter_code
_entity_poly.pdbx_strand_id
1 'polypeptide(L)'
;MQTGKVFFDMVMSLDGFIAPEGMELAHIHDPEYKQWSKKWMELMHWVFQQKFFRENLKIGEGGETGQDSSIQEKTFQRTSNE
;
A
#
# COMPACT_ATOMS: atom_id res chain seq x y z
N MET A 1 -28.47 13.10 -8.76
CA MET A 1 -27.33 12.94 -7.85
C MET A 1 -26.60 11.67 -8.25
N GLN A 2 -25.34 11.73 -8.65
CA GLN A 2 -24.54 10.52 -8.81
C GLN A 2 -24.05 10.12 -7.41
N THR A 3 -24.54 9.00 -6.89
CA THR A 3 -24.08 8.45 -5.62
C THR A 3 -22.63 7.98 -5.79
N GLY A 4 -21.74 8.39 -4.87
CA GLY A 4 -20.36 7.92 -4.84
C GLY A 4 -20.28 6.39 -4.76
N LYS A 5 -19.19 5.82 -5.28
CA LYS A 5 -18.96 4.37 -5.24
C LYS A 5 -18.34 3.99 -3.89
N VAL A 6 -18.89 2.98 -3.25
CA VAL A 6 -18.22 2.28 -2.13
C VAL A 6 -17.36 1.18 -2.74
N PHE A 7 -16.06 1.17 -2.44
CA PHE A 7 -15.11 0.19 -2.97
C PHE A 7 -14.04 -0.17 -1.94
N PHE A 8 -13.37 -1.30 -2.14
CA PHE A 8 -12.17 -1.71 -1.41
C PHE A 8 -11.01 -1.83 -2.38
N ASP A 9 -9.85 -1.30 -2.00
CA ASP A 9 -8.58 -1.44 -2.70
C ASP A 9 -7.53 -1.74 -1.62
N MET A 10 -7.01 -2.95 -1.64
CA MET A 10 -6.22 -3.51 -0.54
C MET A 10 -5.30 -4.60 -1.04
N VAL A 11 -4.12 -4.69 -0.42
CA VAL A 11 -3.13 -5.74 -0.69
C VAL A 11 -3.36 -6.89 0.29
N MET A 12 -3.25 -8.11 -0.21
CA MET A 12 -3.49 -9.33 0.57
C MET A 12 -2.42 -10.37 0.20
N SER A 13 -1.95 -11.11 1.19
CA SER A 13 -1.09 -12.27 0.97
C SER A 13 -1.85 -13.40 0.29
N LEU A 14 -1.14 -14.35 -0.31
CA LEU A 14 -1.76 -15.48 -1.01
C LEU A 14 -2.67 -16.33 -0.10
N ASP A 15 -2.36 -16.39 1.19
CA ASP A 15 -3.11 -17.08 2.24
C ASP A 15 -4.21 -16.23 2.91
N GLY A 16 -4.47 -15.01 2.41
CA GLY A 16 -5.66 -14.24 2.76
C GLY A 16 -5.49 -13.19 3.87
N PHE A 17 -4.26 -12.86 4.26
CA PHE A 17 -3.97 -11.90 5.33
C PHE A 17 -3.63 -10.52 4.77
N ILE A 18 -4.10 -9.46 5.46
CA ILE A 18 -3.85 -8.05 5.09
C ILE A 18 -2.73 -7.42 5.92
N ALA A 19 -2.27 -8.12 6.95
CA ALA A 19 -1.18 -7.74 7.81
C ALA A 19 -0.51 -9.01 8.36
N PRO A 20 0.81 -9.00 8.57
CA PRO A 20 1.51 -10.15 9.14
C PRO A 20 1.25 -10.30 10.64
N GLU A 21 1.35 -11.53 11.11
CA GLU A 21 1.34 -11.84 12.54
C GLU A 21 2.45 -11.05 13.26
N GLY A 22 2.11 -10.42 14.39
CA GLY A 22 3.04 -9.58 15.16
C GLY A 22 3.05 -8.10 14.78
N MET A 23 2.38 -7.68 13.69
CA MET A 23 2.20 -6.26 13.38
C MET A 23 1.10 -5.63 14.27
N GLU A 24 1.43 -5.45 15.55
CA GLU A 24 0.52 -5.02 16.60
C GLU A 24 1.13 -3.87 17.42
N LEU A 25 0.31 -3.06 18.09
CA LEU A 25 0.83 -1.97 18.94
C LEU A 25 1.79 -2.46 20.03
N ALA A 26 1.56 -3.68 20.56
CA ALA A 26 2.45 -4.29 21.55
C ALA A 26 3.87 -4.58 21.04
N HIS A 27 4.04 -4.72 19.72
CA HIS A 27 5.30 -5.13 19.08
C HIS A 27 5.78 -4.11 18.02
N ILE A 28 5.17 -2.93 17.94
CA ILE A 28 5.50 -1.90 16.94
C ILE A 28 6.97 -1.43 17.03
N HIS A 29 7.56 -1.50 18.23
CA HIS A 29 8.96 -1.16 18.50
C HIS A 29 9.91 -2.36 18.36
N ASP A 30 9.39 -3.55 18.08
CA ASP A 30 10.16 -4.78 17.85
C ASP A 30 9.86 -5.32 16.43
N PRO A 31 10.47 -4.74 15.39
CA PRO A 31 10.21 -5.12 13.99
C PRO A 31 10.61 -6.57 13.64
N GLU A 32 11.41 -7.20 14.49
CA GLU A 32 11.87 -8.58 14.33
C GLU A 32 10.93 -9.60 14.99
N TYR A 33 10.04 -9.15 15.88
CA TYR A 33 9.01 -10.00 16.47
C TYR A 33 8.18 -10.68 15.37
N LYS A 34 8.30 -12.00 15.27
CA LYS A 34 7.67 -12.80 14.20
C LYS A 34 7.99 -12.32 12.77
N GLN A 35 9.07 -11.55 12.60
CA GLN A 35 9.49 -10.94 11.33
C GLN A 35 8.39 -10.11 10.67
N TRP A 36 7.53 -9.45 11.47
CA TRP A 36 6.36 -8.76 10.94
C TRP A 36 6.76 -7.65 9.96
N SER A 37 7.86 -6.93 10.22
CA SER A 37 8.31 -5.83 9.36
C SER A 37 8.75 -6.32 7.98
N LYS A 38 9.52 -7.41 7.93
CA LYS A 38 9.96 -8.05 6.69
C LYS A 38 8.76 -8.53 5.86
N LYS A 39 7.82 -9.23 6.48
CA LYS A 39 6.59 -9.72 5.81
C LYS A 39 5.73 -8.57 5.30
N TRP A 40 5.64 -7.48 6.05
CA TRP A 40 4.94 -6.26 5.63
C TRP A 40 5.60 -5.63 4.40
N MET A 41 6.93 -5.52 4.41
CA MET A 41 7.68 -5.00 3.26
C MET A 41 7.58 -5.90 2.03
N GLU A 42 7.55 -7.22 2.19
CA GLU A 42 7.29 -8.16 1.09
C GLU A 42 5.88 -7.97 0.51
N LEU A 43 4.86 -7.84 1.37
CA LEU A 43 3.48 -7.60 0.95
C LEU A 43 3.34 -6.28 0.18
N MET A 44 3.97 -5.21 0.67
CA MET A 44 3.88 -3.86 0.09
C MET A 44 4.90 -3.59 -1.01
N HIS A 45 5.82 -4.52 -1.31
CA HIS A 45 6.98 -4.25 -2.17
C HIS A 45 6.61 -3.63 -3.52
N TRP A 46 5.54 -4.14 -4.15
CA TRP A 46 5.12 -3.70 -5.49
C TRP A 46 4.72 -2.22 -5.53
N VAL A 47 4.07 -1.70 -4.48
CA VAL A 47 3.64 -0.29 -4.47
C VAL A 47 4.82 0.66 -4.41
N PHE A 48 5.90 0.26 -3.72
CA PHE A 48 7.11 1.08 -3.57
C PHE A 48 7.93 1.24 -4.86
N GLN A 49 7.66 0.41 -5.88
CA GLN A 49 8.28 0.53 -7.20
C GLN A 49 7.58 1.57 -8.08
N GLN A 50 6.34 1.92 -7.77
CA GLN A 50 5.51 2.76 -8.63
C GLN A 50 5.84 4.25 -8.47
N LYS A 51 5.99 4.96 -9.58
CA LYS A 51 6.34 6.38 -9.59
C LYS A 51 5.34 7.22 -8.81
N PHE A 52 4.04 7.01 -9.07
CA PHE A 52 2.98 7.78 -8.41
C PHE A 52 3.05 7.64 -6.89
N PHE A 53 3.17 6.43 -6.36
CA PHE A 53 3.25 6.19 -4.90
C PHE A 53 4.45 6.89 -4.27
N ARG A 54 5.63 6.77 -4.90
CA ARG A 54 6.89 7.33 -4.39
C ARG A 54 6.86 8.86 -4.33
N GLU A 55 6.40 9.48 -5.41
CA GLU A 55 6.35 10.95 -5.53
C GLU A 55 5.21 11.54 -4.69
N ASN A 56 4.02 10.92 -4.71
CA ASN A 56 2.87 11.39 -3.94
C ASN A 56 3.13 11.34 -2.42
N LEU A 57 3.83 10.31 -1.93
CA LEU A 57 4.21 10.20 -0.52
C LEU A 57 5.53 10.89 -0.18
N LYS A 58 6.22 11.51 -1.14
CA LYS A 58 7.51 12.20 -0.96
C LYS A 58 8.60 11.30 -0.36
N ILE A 59 8.60 10.02 -0.73
CA ILE A 59 9.57 9.01 -0.26
C ILE A 59 10.64 8.68 -1.30
N GLY A 60 10.55 9.26 -2.50
CA GLY A 60 11.56 9.14 -3.54
C GLY A 60 11.07 9.67 -4.88
N GLU A 61 12.01 9.82 -5.82
CA GLU A 61 11.72 10.19 -7.21
C GLU A 61 11.78 8.96 -8.12
N GLY A 62 11.15 9.06 -9.31
CA GLY A 62 11.16 8.01 -10.32
C GLY A 62 10.39 6.76 -9.90
N GLY A 63 10.52 5.70 -10.69
CA GLY A 63 9.79 4.44 -10.51
C GLY A 63 9.11 3.99 -11.80
N GLU A 64 8.39 2.88 -11.70
CA GLU A 64 7.59 2.32 -12.79
C GLU A 64 6.40 3.23 -13.11
N THR A 65 6.11 3.41 -14.40
CA THR A 65 5.02 4.27 -14.91
C THR A 65 3.94 3.47 -15.63
N GLY A 66 3.92 2.15 -15.42
CA GLY A 66 3.01 1.23 -16.07
C GLY A 66 1.58 1.29 -15.53
N GLN A 67 0.83 0.22 -15.82
CA GLN A 67 -0.57 0.09 -15.41
C GLN A 67 -0.75 0.18 -13.89
N ASP A 68 0.16 -0.42 -13.13
CA ASP A 68 0.11 -0.42 -11.66
C ASP A 68 0.22 1.00 -11.07
N SER A 69 1.17 1.81 -11.56
CA SER A 69 1.24 3.23 -11.20
C SER A 69 -0.02 4.01 -11.62
N SER A 70 -0.61 3.70 -12.78
CA SER A 70 -1.86 4.35 -13.22
C SER A 70 -3.06 3.98 -12.35
N ILE A 71 -3.13 2.74 -11.86
CA ILE A 71 -4.20 2.29 -10.95
C ILE A 71 -4.10 3.05 -9.62
N GLN A 72 -2.90 3.18 -9.05
CA GLN A 72 -2.70 3.92 -7.80
C GLN A 72 -3.12 5.39 -7.93
N GLU A 73 -2.74 6.04 -9.03
CA GLU A 73 -3.14 7.43 -9.30
C GLU A 73 -4.66 7.57 -9.40
N LYS A 74 -5.33 6.69 -10.15
CA LYS A 74 -6.79 6.69 -10.28
C LYS A 74 -7.49 6.38 -8.96
N THR A 75 -6.93 5.47 -8.15
CA THR A 75 -7.44 5.17 -6.80
C THR A 75 -7.34 6.39 -5.88
N PHE A 76 -6.23 7.13 -5.95
CA PHE A 76 -6.06 8.37 -5.20
C PHE A 76 -7.02 9.47 -5.68
N GLN A 77 -7.08 9.73 -6.99
CA GLN A 77 -7.93 10.78 -7.57
C GLN A 77 -9.43 10.59 -7.29
N ARG A 78 -9.91 9.34 -7.25
CA ARG A 78 -11.34 9.05 -6.95
C ARG A 78 -11.71 9.11 -5.47
N THR A 79 -10.74 9.29 -4.58
CA THR A 79 -10.93 9.42 -3.11
C THR A 79 -10.52 10.79 -2.57
N SER A 80 -9.69 11.53 -3.31
CA SER A 80 -9.35 12.91 -3.01
C SER A 80 -10.56 13.83 -3.23
N ASN A 81 -10.70 14.83 -2.37
CA ASN A 81 -11.75 15.85 -2.46
C ASN A 81 -11.24 17.17 -3.08
N GLU A 82 -10.10 17.12 -3.79
CA GLU A 82 -9.52 18.26 -4.52
C GLU A 82 -9.64 18.06 -6.04
#